data_AF-A0A924NTZ5-F1
#
_entry.id   AF-A0A924NTZ5-F1
#
_cell.length_a   1.000
_cell.length_b   1.000
_cell.length_c   1.000
_cell.angle_alpha   90.00
_cell.angle_beta   90.00
_cell.angle_gamma   90.00
#
_symmetry.space_group_name_H-M   'P 1'
#
loop_
_entity.id
_entity.type
_entity.pdbx_description
1 polymer ?
#
loop_
_entity_poly.entity_id
_entity_poly.type
_entity_poly.pdbx_seq_one_letter_code
_entity_poly.pdbx_strand_id
1 'polypeptide(L)'
;MSFLCAVVVSLAGTDEAQAARVGELLVRQGNGGVPCFTISEAEEMRNGAPNFQSITVSDSTGPGRVGMWSMTMPKQRTFPLMFHVCVPYAGRLPVLPQMPAAPLEPGRVYEVAIEARGPFAPSAPHSYRAHFCLSKGAGGVRTVVADSRQRYACGP
;
A
#
# COMPACT_ATOMS: atom_id res chain seq x y z
N MET A 1 -1.50 31.08 62.81
CA MET A 1 -0.45 30.35 62.05
C MET A 1 -1.09 29.85 60.77
N SER A 2 -0.82 30.51 59.65
CA SER A 2 -1.36 30.20 58.33
C SER A 2 -0.69 28.96 57.74
N PHE A 3 -1.47 28.02 57.21
CA PHE A 3 -0.99 26.97 56.31
C PHE A 3 -1.32 27.36 54.87
N LEU A 4 -0.30 27.69 54.10
CA LEU A 4 -0.37 27.84 52.65
C LEU A 4 -0.11 26.47 52.02
N CYS A 5 -1.13 25.89 51.37
CA CYS A 5 -1.00 24.68 50.57
C CYS A 5 -1.03 25.10 49.10
N ALA A 6 0.14 25.17 48.45
CA ALA A 6 0.25 25.42 47.02
C ALA A 6 0.25 24.09 46.28
N VAL A 7 -0.87 23.75 45.63
CA VAL A 7 -0.95 22.59 44.72
C VAL A 7 -0.45 23.04 43.36
N VAL A 8 0.74 22.56 42.97
CA VAL A 8 1.30 22.75 41.62
C VAL A 8 0.73 21.65 40.74
N VAL A 9 -0.22 21.99 39.86
CA VAL A 9 -0.73 21.08 38.83
C VAL A 9 0.23 21.12 37.65
N SER A 10 1.08 20.11 37.53
CA SER A 10 1.95 19.92 36.36
C SER A 10 1.12 19.42 35.19
N LEU A 11 0.83 20.29 34.22
CA LEU A 11 0.32 19.91 32.90
C LEU A 11 1.47 19.30 32.09
N ALA A 12 1.68 17.99 32.24
CA ALA A 12 2.52 17.23 31.31
C ALA A 12 1.74 17.07 30.00
N GLY A 13 2.01 17.94 29.03
CA GLY A 13 1.58 17.73 27.65
C GLY A 13 2.33 16.54 27.08
N THR A 14 1.63 15.43 26.84
CA THR A 14 2.13 14.32 26.04
C THR A 14 2.06 14.74 24.57
N ASP A 15 3.20 15.12 24.00
CA ASP A 15 3.36 15.19 22.54
C ASP A 15 3.33 13.75 22.01
N GLU A 16 2.12 13.25 21.75
CA GLU A 16 1.92 12.00 21.06
C GLU A 16 2.31 12.23 19.60
N ALA A 17 3.56 11.96 19.26
CA ALA A 17 4.00 11.84 17.88
C ALA A 17 3.17 10.73 17.22
N GLN A 18 2.03 11.10 16.65
CA GLN A 18 1.09 10.18 16.04
C GLN A 18 1.81 9.49 14.88
N ALA A 19 2.14 8.21 15.05
CA ALA A 19 2.82 7.44 14.01
C ALA A 19 1.98 7.53 12.73
N ALA A 20 2.62 7.89 11.62
CA ALA A 20 1.94 8.00 10.33
C ALA A 20 1.25 6.65 10.01
N ARG A 21 -0.07 6.69 9.84
CA ARG A 21 -0.85 5.48 9.58
C ARG A 21 -0.48 4.86 8.23
N VAL A 22 -0.81 3.57 8.06
CA VAL A 22 -0.79 2.91 6.76
C VAL A 22 -2.15 3.11 6.09
N GLY A 23 -2.15 3.56 4.84
CA GLY A 23 -3.34 3.73 4.01
C GLY A 23 -3.82 2.44 3.39
N GLU A 24 -5.10 2.39 3.06
CA GLU A 24 -5.68 1.26 2.35
C GLU A 24 -5.29 1.29 0.86
N LEU A 25 -4.77 0.18 0.36
CA LEU A 25 -4.58 -0.05 -1.06
C LEU A 25 -5.66 -0.99 -1.59
N LEU A 26 -6.12 -0.75 -2.81
CA LEU A 26 -7.02 -1.62 -3.55
C LEU A 26 -6.26 -2.38 -4.63
N VAL A 27 -6.58 -3.67 -4.75
CA VAL A 27 -6.10 -4.52 -5.83
C VAL A 27 -7.26 -4.83 -6.75
N ARG A 28 -7.09 -4.55 -8.04
CA ARG A 28 -8.10 -4.76 -9.08
C ARG A 28 -7.59 -5.75 -10.12
N GLN A 29 -8.54 -6.40 -10.79
CA GLN A 29 -8.28 -7.14 -12.01
C GLN A 29 -7.91 -6.13 -13.11
N GLY A 30 -6.67 -6.17 -13.60
CA GLY A 30 -6.24 -5.42 -14.77
C GLY A 30 -6.39 -6.21 -16.07
N ASN A 31 -5.90 -5.63 -17.16
CA ASN A 31 -5.95 -6.24 -18.48
C ASN A 31 -5.19 -7.57 -18.53
N GLY A 32 -5.76 -8.56 -19.22
CA GLY A 32 -5.14 -9.89 -19.36
C GLY A 32 -5.02 -10.68 -18.05
N GLY A 33 -5.74 -10.27 -16.99
CA GLY A 33 -5.69 -10.91 -15.68
C GLY A 33 -4.48 -10.52 -14.82
N VAL A 34 -3.73 -9.51 -15.25
CA VAL A 34 -2.63 -8.94 -14.48
C VAL A 34 -3.21 -8.04 -13.38
N PRO A 35 -2.83 -8.22 -12.10
CA PRO A 35 -3.31 -7.34 -11.04
C PRO A 35 -2.82 -5.91 -11.24
N CYS A 36 -3.65 -4.94 -10.86
CA CYS A 36 -3.28 -3.54 -10.81
C CYS A 36 -3.65 -2.92 -9.47
N PHE A 37 -2.91 -1.88 -9.08
CA PHE A 37 -2.91 -1.34 -7.73
C PHE A 37 -3.27 0.14 -7.72
N THR A 38 -4.12 0.54 -6.78
CA THR A 38 -4.54 1.94 -6.61
C THR A 38 -4.92 2.19 -5.15
N ILE A 39 -5.03 3.45 -4.73
CA ILE A 39 -5.55 3.79 -3.40
C ILE A 39 -7.07 3.62 -3.37
N SER A 40 -7.69 3.54 -2.19
CA SER A 40 -9.15 3.54 -2.09
C SER A 40 -9.75 4.93 -2.34
N GLU A 41 -11.01 4.99 -2.78
CA GLU A 41 -11.72 6.26 -3.01
C GLU A 41 -11.85 7.04 -1.70
N ALA A 42 -12.07 6.33 -0.58
CA ALA A 42 -12.08 6.93 0.75
C ALA A 42 -10.74 7.56 1.14
N GLU A 43 -9.61 6.95 0.75
CA GLU A 43 -8.29 7.54 0.95
C GLU A 43 -8.10 8.82 0.13
N GLU A 44 -8.49 8.81 -1.14
CA GLU A 44 -8.41 9.99 -2.01
C GLU A 44 -9.33 11.12 -1.53
N MET A 45 -10.56 10.82 -1.15
CA MET A 45 -11.50 11.83 -0.64
C MET A 45 -11.02 12.47 0.67
N ARG A 46 -10.35 11.69 1.53
CA ARG A 46 -9.90 12.17 2.84
C ARG A 46 -8.60 12.96 2.76
N ASN A 47 -7.65 12.55 1.91
CA ASN A 47 -6.28 13.08 1.93
C ASN A 47 -5.84 13.70 0.60
N GLY A 48 -6.70 13.69 -0.42
CA GLY A 48 -6.33 14.02 -1.79
C GLY A 48 -5.52 12.90 -2.46
N ALA A 49 -5.00 13.19 -3.64
CA ALA A 49 -4.17 12.28 -4.42
C ALA A 49 -2.68 12.59 -4.20
N PRO A 50 -1.96 11.83 -3.36
CA PRO A 50 -0.54 12.07 -3.13
C PRO A 50 0.29 11.64 -4.35
N ASN A 51 1.55 12.07 -4.45
CA ASN A 51 2.38 11.71 -5.59
C ASN A 51 3.02 10.32 -5.41
N PHE A 52 2.97 9.48 -6.45
CA PHE A 52 3.58 8.16 -6.44
C PHE A 52 5.12 8.25 -6.30
N GLN A 53 5.68 7.51 -5.34
CA GLN A 53 7.12 7.38 -5.17
C GLN A 53 7.61 6.00 -5.64
N SER A 54 7.05 4.93 -5.09
CA SER A 54 7.47 3.58 -5.42
C SER A 54 6.37 2.56 -5.17
N ILE A 55 6.49 1.42 -5.83
CA ILE A 55 5.70 0.23 -5.57
C ILE A 55 6.63 -0.96 -5.37
N THR A 56 6.30 -1.82 -4.40
CA THR A 56 6.97 -3.09 -4.18
C THR A 56 5.91 -4.17 -4.04
N VAL A 57 6.13 -5.30 -4.71
CA VAL A 57 5.34 -6.52 -4.55
C VAL A 57 6.27 -7.61 -4.04
N SER A 58 5.83 -8.29 -2.99
CA SER A 58 6.57 -9.37 -2.34
C SER A 58 5.68 -10.58 -2.14
N ASP A 59 6.24 -11.77 -2.26
CA ASP A 59 5.61 -12.98 -1.76
C ASP A 59 5.65 -12.99 -0.23
N SER A 60 4.50 -13.22 0.37
CA SER A 60 4.25 -13.25 1.82
C SER A 60 3.65 -14.57 2.29
N THR A 61 3.71 -15.62 1.45
CA THR A 61 3.13 -16.95 1.75
C THR A 61 3.86 -17.66 2.89
N GLY A 62 5.19 -17.56 2.93
CA GLY A 62 6.05 -18.23 3.91
C GLY A 62 6.49 -17.34 5.08
N PRO A 63 7.38 -17.84 5.97
CA PRO A 63 7.98 -17.05 7.03
C PRO A 63 9.00 -16.08 6.45
N GLY A 64 8.53 -14.94 5.96
CA GLY A 64 9.36 -13.89 5.38
C GLY A 64 8.70 -13.22 4.17
N ARG A 65 9.41 -12.24 3.60
CA ARG A 65 8.98 -11.54 2.38
C ARG A 65 10.04 -11.71 1.30
N VAL A 66 9.66 -12.29 0.16
CA VAL A 66 10.55 -12.42 -1.00
C VAL A 66 10.14 -11.41 -2.05
N GLY A 67 11.04 -10.50 -2.44
CA GLY A 67 10.75 -9.47 -3.43
C GLY A 67 10.44 -10.07 -4.81
N MET A 68 9.28 -9.73 -5.38
CA MET A 68 8.82 -10.21 -6.68
C MET A 68 9.01 -9.17 -7.77
N TRP A 69 8.75 -7.90 -7.45
CA TRP A 69 8.88 -6.78 -8.35
C TRP A 69 8.91 -5.48 -7.56
N SER A 70 9.62 -4.48 -8.07
CA SER A 70 9.47 -3.13 -7.58
C SER A 70 9.76 -2.11 -8.69
N MET A 71 9.25 -0.91 -8.49
CA MET A 71 9.49 0.22 -9.36
C MET A 71 9.55 1.48 -8.50
N THR A 72 10.56 2.31 -8.72
CA THR A 72 10.72 3.59 -8.02
C THR A 72 10.82 4.71 -9.04
N MET A 73 10.03 5.76 -8.85
CA MET A 73 10.08 6.93 -9.72
C MET A 73 11.31 7.80 -9.43
N PRO A 74 11.96 8.39 -10.46
CA PRO A 74 13.03 9.36 -10.26
C PRO A 74 12.47 10.57 -9.49
N LYS A 75 13.33 11.32 -8.78
CA LYS A 75 12.87 12.46 -7.96
C LYS A 75 12.10 13.52 -8.76
N GLN A 76 12.48 13.72 -10.03
CA GLN A 76 11.93 14.76 -10.90
C GLN A 76 10.64 14.34 -11.63
N ARG A 77 10.24 13.06 -11.57
CA ARG A 77 9.07 12.55 -12.27
C ARG A 77 8.16 11.84 -11.31
N THR A 78 6.86 12.11 -11.37
CA THR A 78 5.85 11.41 -10.57
C THR A 78 4.52 11.51 -11.28
N PHE A 79 3.51 10.86 -10.71
CA PHE A 79 2.12 11.01 -11.10
C PHE A 79 1.27 10.95 -9.82
N PRO A 80 0.11 11.62 -9.80
CA PRO A 80 -0.81 11.54 -8.67
C PRO A 80 -1.39 10.12 -8.57
N LEU A 81 -1.38 9.57 -7.36
CA LEU A 81 -2.06 8.33 -7.00
C LEU A 81 -3.55 8.62 -6.83
N MET A 82 -4.30 8.44 -7.91
CA MET A 82 -5.76 8.62 -7.93
C MET A 82 -6.44 7.25 -7.97
N PHE A 83 -7.59 7.10 -7.31
CA PHE A 83 -8.38 5.86 -7.26
C PHE A 83 -8.75 5.31 -8.65
N HIS A 84 -8.91 6.19 -9.64
CA HIS A 84 -9.23 5.81 -11.02
C HIS A 84 -8.00 5.43 -11.85
N VAL A 85 -6.78 5.73 -11.37
CA VAL A 85 -5.52 5.35 -12.01
C VAL A 85 -4.97 4.09 -11.35
N CYS A 86 -4.76 3.05 -12.16
CA CYS A 86 -4.27 1.76 -11.69
C CYS A 86 -2.83 1.51 -12.16
N VAL A 87 -1.93 1.19 -11.24
CA VAL A 87 -0.55 0.81 -11.54
C VAL A 87 -0.51 -0.70 -11.83
N PRO A 88 -0.26 -1.16 -13.06
CA PRO A 88 -0.24 -2.58 -13.37
C PRO A 88 1.01 -3.27 -12.81
N TYR A 89 0.87 -4.51 -12.36
CA TYR A 89 2.01 -5.36 -12.02
C TYR A 89 2.91 -5.56 -13.24
N ALA A 90 4.22 -5.50 -13.03
CA ALA A 90 5.21 -5.52 -14.11
C ALA A 90 5.00 -4.40 -15.15
N GLY A 91 4.28 -3.33 -14.77
CA GLY A 91 4.08 -2.17 -15.61
C GLY A 91 5.40 -1.55 -16.02
N ARG A 92 5.59 -1.37 -17.33
CA ARG A 92 6.80 -0.77 -17.88
C ARG A 92 6.64 0.73 -17.97
N LEU A 93 7.43 1.47 -17.19
CA LEU A 93 7.70 2.87 -17.49
C LEU A 93 8.96 2.93 -18.36
N PRO A 94 8.90 3.42 -19.61
CA PRO A 94 10.02 3.38 -20.56
C PRO A 94 11.33 4.03 -20.04
N VAL A 95 11.20 4.90 -19.05
CA VAL A 95 12.27 5.74 -18.51
C VAL A 95 12.92 5.18 -17.23
N LEU A 96 12.51 4.00 -16.76
CA LEU A 96 13.00 3.42 -15.51
C LEU A 96 13.81 2.14 -15.74
N PRO A 97 14.88 1.90 -14.94
CA PRO A 97 15.54 0.61 -14.88
C PRO A 97 14.48 -0.47 -14.61
N GLN A 98 14.33 -1.40 -15.55
CA GLN A 98 13.37 -2.48 -15.42
C GLN A 98 13.94 -3.49 -14.42
N MET A 99 13.36 -3.58 -13.23
CA MET A 99 13.55 -4.79 -12.45
C MET A 99 12.70 -5.90 -13.06
N PRO A 100 13.29 -7.05 -13.41
CA PRO A 100 12.51 -8.19 -13.89
C PRO A 100 11.44 -8.55 -12.87
N ALA A 101 10.18 -8.51 -13.30
CA ALA A 101 9.08 -8.98 -12.46
C ALA A 101 9.04 -10.50 -12.51
N ALA A 102 9.10 -11.15 -11.35
CA ALA A 102 8.87 -12.59 -11.27
C ALA A 102 7.39 -12.91 -11.62
N PRO A 103 7.09 -14.07 -12.23
CA PRO A 103 5.71 -14.45 -12.49
C PRO A 103 4.95 -14.62 -11.18
N LEU A 104 3.69 -14.17 -11.18
CA LEU A 104 2.76 -14.42 -10.08
C LEU A 104 2.07 -15.76 -10.32
N GLU A 105 1.88 -16.53 -9.26
CA GLU A 105 1.37 -17.89 -9.28
C GLU A 105 0.09 -17.99 -8.46
N PRO A 106 -0.89 -18.78 -8.92
CA PRO A 106 -2.06 -19.12 -8.11
C PRO A 106 -1.68 -19.85 -6.81
N GLY A 107 -2.48 -19.66 -5.77
CA GLY A 107 -2.26 -20.30 -4.46
C GLY A 107 -1.22 -19.59 -3.57
N ARG A 108 -0.58 -18.52 -4.06
CA ARG A 108 0.36 -17.70 -3.29
C ARG A 108 -0.25 -16.38 -2.85
N VAL A 109 0.15 -15.92 -1.68
CA VAL A 109 -0.27 -14.64 -1.09
C VAL A 109 0.85 -13.62 -1.25
N TYR A 110 0.53 -12.52 -1.92
CA TYR A 110 1.43 -11.41 -2.16
C TYR A 110 1.03 -10.21 -1.31
N GLU A 111 2.01 -9.48 -0.79
CA GLU A 111 1.82 -8.13 -0.29
C GLU A 111 2.25 -7.13 -1.36
N VAL A 112 1.45 -6.11 -1.57
CA VAL A 112 1.83 -4.92 -2.31
C VAL A 112 1.91 -3.73 -1.37
N ALA A 113 2.96 -2.92 -1.54
CA ALA A 113 3.15 -1.67 -0.84
C ALA A 113 3.42 -0.55 -1.85
N ILE A 114 2.67 0.55 -1.74
CA ILE A 114 2.94 1.79 -2.46
C ILE A 114 3.41 2.83 -1.45
N GLU A 115 4.56 3.44 -1.72
CA GLU A 115 5.01 4.61 -1.01
C GLU A 115 4.67 5.85 -1.85
N ALA A 116 4.20 6.88 -1.16
CA ALA A 116 3.89 8.17 -1.73
C ALA A 116 4.89 9.22 -1.25
N ARG A 117 4.95 10.36 -1.96
CA ARG A 117 5.73 11.53 -1.58
C ARG A 117 4.94 12.81 -1.80
N GLY A 118 5.37 13.89 -1.17
CA GLY A 118 4.79 15.22 -1.33
C GLY A 118 4.45 15.86 0.01
N PRO A 119 3.79 17.03 -0.01
CA PRO A 119 3.20 17.56 1.20
C PRO A 119 2.05 16.64 1.63
N PHE A 120 2.09 16.19 2.87
CA PHE A 120 1.06 15.37 3.47
C PHE A 120 0.30 16.19 4.50
N ALA A 121 -1.02 15.99 4.59
CA ALA A 121 -1.73 16.37 5.81
C ALA A 121 -1.14 15.57 7.00
N PRO A 122 -1.16 16.08 8.24
CA PRO A 122 -0.56 15.39 9.39
C PRO A 122 -1.03 13.94 9.58
N SER A 123 -2.28 13.65 9.22
CA SER A 123 -2.90 12.33 9.31
C SER A 123 -2.84 11.50 8.00
N ALA A 124 -2.23 12.04 6.95
CA ALA A 124 -2.18 11.37 5.65
C ALA A 124 -1.12 10.26 5.65
N PRO A 125 -1.42 9.09 5.09
CA PRO A 125 -0.50 7.97 5.07
C PRO A 125 0.57 8.18 3.99
N HIS A 126 1.81 7.83 4.34
CA HIS A 126 2.91 7.83 3.38
C HIS A 126 3.02 6.47 2.67
N SER A 127 2.52 5.41 3.30
CA SER A 127 2.58 4.02 2.82
C SER A 127 1.16 3.47 2.70
N TYR A 128 0.86 2.76 1.62
CA TYR A 128 -0.41 2.10 1.35
C TYR A 128 -0.16 0.62 1.11
N ARG A 129 -0.95 -0.27 1.72
CA ARG A 129 -0.72 -1.72 1.64
C ARG A 129 -1.99 -2.51 1.37
N ALA A 130 -1.81 -3.63 0.68
CA ALA A 130 -2.82 -4.67 0.55
C ALA A 130 -2.16 -6.04 0.40
N HIS A 131 -2.91 -7.08 0.72
CA HIS A 131 -2.55 -8.44 0.31
C HIS A 131 -3.49 -8.88 -0.82
N PHE A 132 -2.97 -9.74 -1.70
CA PHE A 132 -3.74 -10.31 -2.79
C PHE A 132 -3.21 -11.68 -3.17
N CYS A 133 -4.01 -12.43 -3.90
CA CYS A 133 -3.60 -13.68 -4.51
C CYS A 133 -4.24 -13.84 -5.89
N LEU A 134 -3.70 -14.80 -6.64
CA LEU A 134 -4.31 -15.24 -7.89
C LEU A 134 -5.10 -16.52 -7.62
N SER A 135 -6.34 -16.57 -8.11
CA SER A 135 -7.18 -17.76 -8.10
C SER A 135 -7.40 -18.24 -9.53
N LYS A 136 -7.44 -19.57 -9.73
CA LYS A 136 -7.88 -20.15 -11.00
C LYS A 136 -9.39 -20.34 -10.95
N GLY A 137 -10.12 -19.68 -11.84
CA GLY A 137 -11.56 -19.89 -12.02
C GLY A 137 -11.88 -20.49 -13.39
N ALA A 138 -13.14 -20.86 -13.61
CA ALA A 138 -13.64 -21.40 -14.88
C ALA A 138 -13.43 -20.47 -16.10
N GLY A 139 -13.12 -19.18 -15.88
CA GLY A 139 -12.81 -18.19 -16.92
C GLY A 139 -11.34 -17.75 -16.97
N GLY A 140 -10.43 -18.45 -16.30
CA GLY A 140 -8.99 -18.11 -16.25
C GLY A 140 -8.54 -17.56 -14.89
N VAL A 141 -7.40 -16.86 -14.89
CA VAL A 141 -6.76 -16.33 -13.66
C VAL A 141 -7.48 -15.06 -13.19
N ARG A 142 -7.88 -15.04 -11.92
CA ARG A 142 -8.54 -13.90 -11.27
C ARG A 142 -7.72 -13.40 -10.10
N THR A 143 -7.56 -12.09 -10.00
CA THR A 143 -7.00 -11.40 -8.85
C THR A 143 -8.05 -11.32 -7.73
N VAL A 144 -7.68 -11.74 -6.54
CA VAL A 144 -8.52 -11.71 -5.35
C VAL A 144 -7.80 -10.90 -4.29
N VAL A 145 -8.51 -9.94 -3.67
CA VAL A 145 -8.00 -9.23 -2.50
C VAL A 145 -7.95 -10.22 -1.34
N ALA A 146 -6.78 -10.38 -0.74
CA ALA A 146 -6.61 -11.18 0.46
C ALA A 146 -6.73 -10.25 1.67
N ASP A 147 -7.81 -10.34 2.43
CA ASP A 147 -7.81 -9.81 3.80
C ASP A 147 -7.05 -10.79 4.72
N SER A 148 -6.55 -10.28 5.84
CA SER A 148 -6.08 -11.04 6.99
C SER A 148 -6.98 -12.22 7.38
N ARG A 149 -8.31 -12.08 7.24
CA ARG A 149 -9.30 -13.15 7.49
C ARG A 149 -9.56 -14.07 6.29
N GLN A 150 -9.15 -13.67 5.09
CA GLN A 150 -9.43 -14.34 3.81
C GLN A 150 -8.20 -15.01 3.19
N ARG A 151 -7.15 -15.29 3.98
CA ARG A 151 -6.02 -16.14 3.52
C ARG A 151 -6.49 -17.49 2.97
N TYR A 152 -7.61 -18.02 3.46
CA TYR A 152 -8.24 -19.25 2.98
C TYR A 152 -8.87 -19.13 1.59
N ALA A 153 -9.16 -17.92 1.10
CA ALA A 153 -9.68 -17.69 -0.25
C ALA A 153 -8.59 -17.84 -1.34
N CYS A 154 -7.32 -17.85 -0.92
CA CYS A 154 -6.17 -18.12 -1.77
C CYS A 154 -5.87 -19.62 -1.90
N GLY A 155 -6.86 -20.48 -1.63
CA GLY A 155 -6.73 -21.93 -1.80
C GLY A 155 -6.27 -22.34 -3.21
N PRO A 156 -5.78 -23.58 -3.36
CA PRO A 156 -5.28 -24.10 -4.64
C PRO A 156 -6.30 -24.07 -5.78
#